data_AF-A0A956NAG7-F1
#
_entry.id   AF-A0A956NAG7-F1
#
_cell.length_a   1.000
_cell.length_b   1.000
_cell.length_c   1.000
_cell.angle_alpha   90.00
_cell.angle_beta   90.00
_cell.angle_gamma   90.00
#
_symmetry.space_group_name_H-M   'P 1'
#
loop_
_entity.id
_entity.type
_entity.pdbx_description
1 polymer ?
#
loop_
_entity_poly.entity_id
_entity_poly.type
_entity_poly.pdbx_seq_one_letter_code
_entity_poly.pdbx_strand_id
1 'polypeptide(L)'
;LLGPIGFREAIALTLPSFLLVLGDANMYQRFFSARSPEVAARAVRTLAIGVLFLEIAIILAAWMGSALAPGLDAPGRVLAVVARDHVPVALGSLLLAAIVAIVVSTADSYLLVPATCLVRDVWQRFLRPEADERELVRVSRAVVIVLGILAWTLTKLSDRFLAVALWAYTMYGAGITPSLLAAFLWPRATKQGAVASIATGITLTIGWELHPLVPGIDTVYVALLGSVTALVGVSLATPPPEHGGRLEASPR
;
A
#
# COMPACT_ATOMS: atom_id res chain seq x y z
N LEU A 1 5.44 -21.55 16.50
CA LEU A 1 5.63 -21.04 15.12
C LEU A 1 5.31 -19.56 15.00
N LEU A 2 4.23 -19.05 15.62
CA LEU A 2 3.83 -17.63 15.54
C LEU A 2 4.19 -16.78 16.77
N GLY A 3 4.93 -17.31 17.75
CA GLY A 3 5.22 -16.56 18.99
C GLY A 3 3.97 -16.38 19.87
N PRO A 4 3.78 -15.22 20.51
CA PRO A 4 2.65 -14.98 21.42
C PRO A 4 1.33 -14.63 20.69
N ILE A 5 1.35 -14.41 19.37
CA ILE A 5 0.17 -14.00 18.61
C ILE A 5 -0.64 -15.21 18.13
N GLY A 6 -1.96 -15.05 18.11
CA GLY A 6 -2.88 -16.04 17.57
C GLY A 6 -2.81 -16.13 16.03
N PHE A 7 -3.29 -17.24 15.47
CA PHE A 7 -3.35 -17.42 14.00
C PHE A 7 -4.14 -16.31 13.30
N ARG A 8 -5.25 -15.88 13.91
CA ARG A 8 -6.09 -14.79 13.42
C ARG A 8 -5.35 -13.45 13.43
N GLU A 9 -4.61 -13.15 14.48
CA GLU A 9 -3.83 -11.91 14.58
C GLU A 9 -2.69 -11.91 13.54
N ALA A 10 -2.05 -13.07 13.31
CA ALA A 10 -1.03 -13.21 12.28
C ALA A 10 -1.59 -12.92 10.87
N ILE A 11 -2.79 -13.39 10.56
CA ILE A 11 -3.47 -13.03 9.30
C ILE A 11 -3.80 -11.54 9.29
N ALA A 12 -4.32 -10.97 10.39
CA ALA A 12 -4.65 -9.56 10.46
C ALA A 12 -3.44 -8.63 10.25
N LEU A 13 -2.25 -9.08 10.68
CA LEU A 13 -0.99 -8.37 10.48
C LEU A 13 -0.49 -8.45 9.03
N THR A 14 -0.73 -9.57 8.33
CA THR A 14 -0.15 -9.83 7.00
C THR A 14 -1.10 -9.51 5.84
N LEU A 15 -2.40 -9.66 6.05
CA LEU A 15 -3.43 -9.47 5.03
C LEU A 15 -3.48 -8.03 4.47
N PRO A 16 -3.38 -6.95 5.28
CA PRO A 16 -3.38 -5.59 4.76
C PRO A 16 -2.25 -5.36 3.75
N SER A 17 -1.03 -5.77 4.08
CA SER A 17 0.13 -5.63 3.20
C SER A 17 -0.01 -6.49 1.94
N PHE A 18 -0.53 -7.71 2.06
CA PHE A 18 -0.82 -8.56 0.91
C PHE A 18 -1.82 -7.91 -0.05
N LEU A 19 -2.93 -7.37 0.46
CA LEU A 19 -3.93 -6.68 -0.35
C LEU A 19 -3.37 -5.41 -0.99
N LEU A 20 -2.56 -4.65 -0.26
CA LEU A 20 -1.89 -3.46 -0.78
C LEU A 20 -1.02 -3.80 -2.01
N VAL A 21 -0.16 -4.81 -1.90
CA VAL A 21 0.73 -5.24 -3.00
C VAL A 21 -0.05 -5.61 -4.27
N LEU A 22 -1.25 -6.18 -4.12
CA LEU A 22 -2.12 -6.50 -5.26
C LEU A 22 -2.83 -5.29 -5.86
N GLY A 23 -3.05 -4.24 -5.07
CA GLY A 23 -3.80 -3.04 -5.46
C GLY A 23 -2.93 -1.84 -5.82
N ASP A 24 -1.64 -1.86 -5.49
CA ASP A 24 -0.78 -0.68 -5.49
C ASP A 24 -0.53 -0.13 -6.90
N ALA A 25 -1.08 1.06 -7.15
CA ALA A 25 -0.90 1.80 -8.39
C ALA A 25 0.58 2.01 -8.76
N ASN A 26 1.50 2.13 -7.79
CA ASN A 26 2.93 2.25 -8.06
C ASN A 26 3.48 1.04 -8.83
N MET A 27 3.05 -0.18 -8.46
CA MET A 27 3.48 -1.40 -9.14
C MET A 27 2.94 -1.46 -10.56
N TYR A 28 1.67 -1.09 -10.77
CA TYR A 28 1.07 -1.05 -12.11
C TYR A 28 1.76 -0.04 -13.02
N GLN A 29 2.08 1.16 -12.54
CA GLN A 29 2.83 2.16 -13.31
C GLN A 29 4.19 1.60 -13.78
N ARG A 30 4.89 0.87 -12.90
CA ARG A 30 6.17 0.22 -13.25
C ARG A 30 5.97 -0.89 -14.29
N PHE A 31 4.92 -1.71 -14.17
CA PHE A 31 4.63 -2.75 -15.15
C PHE A 31 4.31 -2.18 -16.53
N PHE A 32 3.51 -1.11 -16.60
CA PHE A 32 3.18 -0.46 -17.87
C PHE A 32 4.35 0.33 -18.49
N SER A 33 5.34 0.72 -17.68
CA SER A 33 6.58 1.33 -18.20
C SER A 33 7.59 0.31 -18.75
N ALA A 34 7.38 -0.99 -18.52
CA ALA A 34 8.27 -2.04 -19.00
C ALA A 34 8.15 -2.21 -20.52
N ARG A 35 9.28 -2.53 -21.18
CA ARG A 35 9.34 -2.68 -22.64
C ARG A 35 8.51 -3.85 -23.18
N SER A 36 8.32 -4.89 -22.37
CA SER A 36 7.49 -6.04 -22.73
C SER A 36 6.99 -6.77 -21.46
N PRO A 37 5.92 -7.57 -21.56
CA PRO A 37 5.41 -8.39 -20.46
C PRO A 37 6.46 -9.36 -19.91
N GLU A 38 7.31 -9.93 -20.77
CA GLU A 38 8.35 -10.87 -20.37
C GLU A 38 9.43 -10.19 -19.52
N VAL A 39 9.78 -8.94 -19.86
CA VAL A 39 10.71 -8.11 -19.09
C VAL A 39 10.12 -7.79 -17.72
N ALA A 40 8.85 -7.37 -17.67
CA ALA A 40 8.15 -7.12 -16.41
C ALA A 40 8.12 -8.38 -15.53
N ALA A 41 7.72 -9.53 -16.08
CA ALA A 41 7.64 -10.79 -15.35
C ALA A 41 9.00 -11.27 -14.85
N ARG A 42 10.07 -11.11 -15.65
CA ARG A 42 11.43 -11.42 -15.23
C ARG A 42 11.88 -10.51 -14.08
N ALA A 43 11.64 -9.20 -14.20
CA ALA A 43 11.98 -8.24 -13.16
C ALA A 43 11.28 -8.55 -11.84
N VAL A 44 9.98 -8.87 -11.87
CA VAL A 44 9.21 -9.27 -10.67
C VAL A 44 9.80 -10.52 -10.03
N ARG A 45 10.11 -11.57 -10.81
CA ARG A 45 10.71 -12.80 -10.27
C ARG A 45 12.07 -12.55 -9.61
N THR A 46 12.94 -11.79 -10.27
CA THR A 46 14.26 -11.45 -9.71
C THR A 46 14.13 -10.63 -8.45
N LEU A 47 13.22 -9.64 -8.44
CA LEU A 47 12.96 -8.81 -7.27
C LEU A 47 12.39 -9.64 -6.11
N ALA A 48 11.46 -10.55 -6.37
CA ALA A 48 10.87 -11.41 -5.34
C ALA A 48 11.92 -12.26 -4.60
N ILE A 49 12.88 -12.83 -5.34
CA ILE A 49 14.00 -13.59 -4.75
C ILE A 49 14.90 -12.67 -3.92
N GLY A 50 15.25 -11.50 -4.46
CA GLY A 50 16.09 -10.52 -3.76
C GLY A 50 15.45 -9.99 -2.48
N VAL A 51 14.16 -9.65 -2.54
CA VAL A 51 13.37 -9.20 -1.39
C VAL A 51 13.26 -10.31 -0.36
N LEU A 52 12.99 -11.56 -0.76
CA LEU A 52 12.93 -12.68 0.19
C LEU A 52 14.24 -12.81 0.99
N PHE A 53 15.39 -12.76 0.31
CA PHE A 53 16.69 -12.84 0.97
C PHE A 53 16.92 -11.63 1.90
N LEU A 54 16.61 -10.42 1.43
CA LEU A 54 16.77 -9.19 2.18
C LEU A 54 15.88 -9.17 3.43
N GLU A 55 14.60 -9.53 3.31
CA GLU A 55 13.65 -9.58 4.42
C GLU A 55 14.08 -10.59 5.48
N ILE A 56 14.53 -11.79 5.07
CA ILE A 56 15.07 -12.78 6.01
C ILE A 56 16.27 -12.20 6.76
N ALA A 57 17.20 -11.51 6.07
CA ALA A 57 18.35 -10.89 6.71
C ALA A 57 17.94 -9.78 7.70
N ILE A 58 16.98 -8.93 7.34
CA ILE A 58 16.44 -7.86 8.20
C ILE A 58 15.75 -8.45 9.43
N ILE A 59 14.92 -9.48 9.25
CA ILE A 59 14.20 -10.16 10.35
C ILE A 59 15.20 -10.80 11.32
N LEU A 60 16.20 -11.52 10.82
CA LEU A 60 17.23 -12.13 11.66
C LEU A 60 18.05 -11.07 12.41
N ALA A 61 18.43 -9.99 11.73
CA ALA A 61 19.14 -8.88 12.36
C ALA A 61 18.29 -8.20 13.46
N ALA A 62 17.00 -7.99 13.21
CA ALA A 62 16.09 -7.41 14.19
C ALA A 62 15.86 -8.36 15.38
N TRP A 63 15.75 -9.66 15.13
CA TRP A 63 15.57 -10.68 16.16
C TRP A 63 16.81 -10.78 17.06
N MET A 64 18.01 -10.91 16.50
CA MET A 64 19.26 -10.87 17.27
C MET A 64 19.42 -9.53 18.00
N GLY A 65 19.10 -8.43 17.31
CA GLY A 65 19.15 -7.08 17.86
C GLY A 65 18.25 -6.89 19.08
N SER A 66 17.07 -7.51 19.08
CA SER A 66 16.13 -7.44 20.20
C SER A 66 16.68 -8.06 21.49
N ALA A 67 17.57 -9.06 21.37
CA ALA A 67 18.25 -9.66 22.51
C ALA A 67 19.38 -8.76 23.06
N LEU A 68 19.98 -7.93 22.22
CA LEU A 68 21.06 -7.01 22.59
C LEU A 68 20.55 -5.71 23.23
N ALA A 69 19.32 -5.29 22.90
CA ALA A 69 18.69 -4.09 23.43
C ALA A 69 17.35 -4.41 24.13
N PRO A 70 17.38 -5.13 25.26
CA PRO A 70 16.15 -5.45 25.99
C PRO A 70 15.51 -4.19 26.57
N GLY A 71 14.18 -4.12 26.53
CA GLY A 71 13.42 -3.01 27.13
C GLY A 71 13.32 -1.73 26.29
N LEU A 72 13.53 -1.80 24.98
CA LEU A 72 13.30 -0.67 24.08
C LEU A 72 11.83 -0.21 24.10
N ASP A 73 11.60 1.05 24.46
CA ASP A 73 10.27 1.69 24.45
C ASP A 73 9.61 1.66 23.07
N ALA A 74 10.42 1.70 22.01
CA ALA A 74 9.97 1.67 20.63
C ALA A 74 10.65 0.52 19.86
N PRO A 75 10.02 -0.67 19.80
CA PRO A 75 10.57 -1.86 19.15
C PRO A 75 11.00 -1.64 17.69
N GLY A 76 10.32 -0.74 16.97
CA GLY A 76 10.67 -0.37 15.59
C GLY A 76 12.05 0.28 15.42
N ARG A 77 12.72 0.67 16.52
CA ARG A 77 14.06 1.28 16.49
C ARG A 77 15.20 0.28 16.66
N VAL A 78 14.91 -1.01 16.85
CA VAL A 78 15.91 -2.03 17.20
C VAL A 78 17.11 -2.04 16.24
N LEU A 79 16.88 -1.99 14.93
CA LEU A 79 17.96 -2.01 13.94
C LEU A 79 18.83 -0.75 13.99
N ALA A 80 18.23 0.42 14.24
CA ALA A 80 18.97 1.67 14.35
C ALA A 80 19.81 1.74 15.62
N VAL A 81 19.28 1.23 16.74
CA VAL A 81 20.00 1.13 18.02
C VAL A 81 21.17 0.17 17.90
N VAL A 82 20.94 -1.03 17.33
CA VAL A 82 21.99 -2.02 17.09
C VAL A 82 23.08 -1.47 16.17
N ALA A 83 22.70 -0.79 15.09
CA ALA A 83 23.66 -0.16 14.18
C ALA A 83 24.55 0.87 14.89
N ARG A 84 23.98 1.63 15.83
CA ARG A 84 24.69 2.69 16.56
C ARG A 84 25.60 2.13 17.67
N ASP A 85 25.08 1.21 18.47
CA ASP A 85 25.67 0.88 19.77
C ASP A 85 26.41 -0.47 19.77
N HIS A 86 26.14 -1.35 18.80
CA HIS A 86 26.63 -2.73 18.79
C HIS A 86 27.40 -3.13 17.52
N VAL A 87 27.58 -2.22 16.57
CA VAL A 87 28.27 -2.48 15.29
C VAL A 87 29.45 -1.49 15.14
N PRO A 88 30.60 -1.89 14.55
CA PRO A 88 31.70 -0.97 14.29
C PRO A 88 31.25 0.28 13.53
N VAL A 89 31.76 1.44 13.94
CA VAL A 89 31.28 2.78 13.49
C VAL A 89 31.10 2.89 11.97
N ALA A 90 32.06 2.38 11.18
CA ALA A 90 31.98 2.41 9.72
C ALA A 90 30.77 1.62 9.17
N LEU A 91 30.57 0.39 9.66
CA LEU A 91 29.45 -0.46 9.26
C LEU A 91 28.12 0.03 9.81
N GLY A 92 28.11 0.50 11.06
CA GLY A 92 26.93 1.11 11.69
C GLY A 92 26.44 2.34 10.93
N SER A 93 27.37 3.20 10.51
CA SER A 93 27.07 4.38 9.68
C SER A 93 26.50 4.00 8.32
N LEU A 94 27.06 2.97 7.67
CA LEU A 94 26.55 2.44 6.40
C LEU A 94 25.13 1.88 6.56
N LEU A 95 24.87 1.13 7.64
CA LEU A 95 23.55 0.56 7.92
C LEU A 95 22.51 1.66 8.18
N LEU A 96 22.85 2.68 8.97
CA LEU A 96 21.96 3.83 9.18
C LEU A 96 21.69 4.59 7.88
N ALA A 97 22.71 4.79 7.03
CA ALA A 97 22.53 5.39 5.72
C ALA A 97 21.61 4.55 4.83
N ALA A 98 21.74 3.22 4.85
CA ALA A 98 20.86 2.31 4.12
C ALA A 98 19.41 2.37 4.62
N ILE A 99 19.18 2.44 5.93
CA ILE A 99 17.84 2.62 6.52
C ILE A 99 17.21 3.92 6.00
N VAL A 100 17.94 5.03 6.05
CA VAL A 100 17.46 6.32 5.55
C VAL A 100 17.17 6.25 4.05
N ALA A 101 18.05 5.62 3.25
CA ALA A 101 17.87 5.48 1.81
C ALA A 101 16.59 4.69 1.47
N ILE A 102 16.32 3.58 2.17
CA ILE A 102 15.10 2.78 1.98
C ILE A 102 13.85 3.60 2.33
N VAL A 103 13.87 4.32 3.46
CA VAL A 103 12.76 5.18 3.89
C VAL A 103 12.48 6.28 2.86
N VAL A 104 13.51 6.98 2.39
CA VAL A 104 13.37 8.06 1.39
C VAL A 104 12.87 7.51 0.05
N SER A 105 13.37 6.36 -0.41
CA SER A 105 12.92 5.75 -1.66
C SER A 105 11.45 5.35 -1.65
N THR A 106 10.94 4.95 -0.48
CA THR A 106 9.55 4.61 -0.27
C THR A 106 8.70 5.89 -0.20
N ALA A 107 9.14 6.87 0.61
CA ALA A 107 8.45 8.15 0.73
C ALA A 107 8.29 8.87 -0.61
N ASP A 108 9.30 8.84 -1.48
CA ASP A 108 9.22 9.41 -2.83
C ASP A 108 8.08 8.79 -3.65
N SER A 109 7.98 7.45 -3.68
CA SER A 109 6.90 6.75 -4.38
C SER A 109 5.52 7.10 -3.81
N TYR A 110 5.37 7.11 -2.48
CA TYR A 110 4.10 7.40 -1.82
C TYR A 110 3.69 8.88 -1.83
N LEU A 111 4.60 9.81 -2.15
CA LEU A 111 4.26 11.21 -2.38
C LEU A 111 3.99 11.49 -3.87
N LEU A 112 4.80 10.93 -4.76
CA LEU A 112 4.76 11.23 -6.19
C LEU A 112 3.56 10.59 -6.89
N VAL A 113 3.19 9.35 -6.53
CA VAL A 113 2.04 8.66 -7.14
C VAL A 113 0.72 9.41 -6.88
N PRO A 114 0.31 9.69 -5.63
CA PRO A 114 -0.93 10.43 -5.39
C PRO A 114 -0.88 11.85 -5.95
N ALA A 115 0.29 12.52 -5.94
CA ALA A 115 0.43 13.82 -6.60
C ALA A 115 0.17 13.73 -8.11
N THR A 116 0.69 12.70 -8.77
CA THR A 116 0.46 12.46 -10.20
C THR A 116 -1.00 12.12 -10.48
N CYS A 117 -1.63 11.28 -9.66
CA CYS A 117 -3.06 10.99 -9.76
C CYS A 117 -3.90 12.26 -9.59
N LEU A 118 -3.66 13.07 -8.55
CA LEU A 118 -4.38 14.34 -8.36
C LEU A 118 -4.18 15.29 -9.54
N VAL A 119 -2.97 15.37 -10.09
CA VAL A 119 -2.70 16.27 -11.22
C VAL A 119 -3.33 15.77 -12.52
N ARG A 120 -3.23 14.48 -12.86
CA ARG A 120 -3.78 13.95 -14.12
C ARG A 120 -5.29 13.74 -14.03
N ASP A 121 -5.77 13.15 -12.93
CA ASP A 121 -7.16 12.71 -12.79
C ASP A 121 -8.09 13.81 -12.29
N VAL A 122 -7.58 14.82 -11.56
CA VAL A 122 -8.38 15.93 -11.03
C VAL A 122 -8.03 17.25 -11.71
N TRP A 123 -6.77 17.69 -11.63
CA TRP A 123 -6.35 18.98 -12.16
C TRP A 123 -6.53 19.06 -13.68
N GLN A 124 -5.85 18.20 -14.43
CA GLN A 124 -5.92 18.22 -15.88
C GLN A 124 -7.33 17.86 -16.35
N ARG A 125 -7.91 16.77 -15.85
CA ARG A 125 -9.20 16.28 -16.35
C ARG A 125 -10.38 17.23 -16.11
N PHE A 126 -10.45 17.90 -14.97
CA PHE A 126 -11.64 18.66 -14.56
C PHE A 126 -11.41 20.16 -14.35
N LEU A 127 -10.22 20.58 -13.92
CA LEU A 127 -9.94 21.99 -13.59
C LEU A 127 -9.29 22.74 -14.75
N ARG A 128 -8.28 22.14 -15.40
CA ARG A 128 -7.48 22.72 -16.49
C ARG A 128 -7.19 21.69 -17.60
N PRO A 129 -8.18 21.37 -18.46
CA PRO A 129 -8.01 20.43 -19.58
C PRO A 129 -6.88 20.78 -20.56
N GLU A 130 -6.60 22.06 -20.72
CA GLU A 130 -5.58 22.58 -21.64
C GLU A 130 -4.22 22.81 -20.98
N ALA A 131 -4.01 22.35 -19.74
CA ALA A 131 -2.73 22.50 -19.05
C ALA A 131 -1.59 21.81 -19.81
N ASP A 132 -0.50 22.55 -20.05
CA ASP A 132 0.71 22.03 -20.69
C ASP A 132 1.58 21.22 -19.71
N GLU A 133 2.51 20.42 -20.24
CA GLU A 133 3.41 19.59 -19.43
C GLU A 133 4.22 20.38 -18.40
N ARG A 134 4.55 21.64 -18.69
CA ARG A 134 5.29 22.50 -17.76
C ARG A 134 4.42 22.92 -16.58
N GLU A 135 3.14 23.22 -16.80
CA GLU A 135 2.16 23.46 -15.77
C GLU A 135 1.95 22.19 -14.93
N LEU A 136 1.71 21.05 -15.56
CA LEU A 136 1.46 19.79 -14.85
C LEU A 136 2.63 19.41 -13.92
N VAL A 137 3.88 19.59 -14.36
CA VAL A 137 5.06 19.36 -13.52
C VAL A 137 5.12 20.34 -12.35
N ARG A 138 4.82 21.63 -12.58
CA ARG A 138 4.81 22.64 -11.50
C ARG A 138 3.74 22.34 -10.45
N VAL A 139 2.52 22.02 -10.89
CA VAL A 139 1.42 21.67 -9.99
C VAL A 139 1.73 20.37 -9.24
N SER A 140 2.29 19.36 -9.91
CA SER A 140 2.71 18.11 -9.26
C SER A 140 3.71 18.35 -8.13
N ARG A 141 4.74 19.18 -8.36
CA ARG A 141 5.70 19.57 -7.30
C ARG A 141 5.03 20.29 -6.13
N ALA A 142 4.07 21.17 -6.38
CA ALA A 142 3.32 21.84 -5.33
C ALA A 142 2.47 20.86 -4.52
N VAL A 143 1.78 19.93 -5.19
CA VAL A 143 0.98 18.88 -4.54
C VAL A 143 1.88 17.97 -3.68
N VAL A 144 3.06 17.57 -4.16
CA VAL A 144 4.04 16.80 -3.36
C VAL A 144 4.40 17.52 -2.06
N ILE A 145 4.68 18.83 -2.12
CA ILE A 145 5.00 19.62 -0.92
C ILE A 145 3.81 19.64 0.05
N VAL A 146 2.59 19.87 -0.45
CA VAL A 146 1.37 19.88 0.38
C VAL A 146 1.15 18.52 1.04
N LEU A 147 1.24 17.42 0.28
CA LEU A 147 1.11 16.06 0.80
C LEU A 147 2.19 15.75 1.84
N GLY A 148 3.43 16.22 1.63
CA GLY A 148 4.52 16.07 2.60
C GLY A 148 4.25 16.79 3.92
N ILE A 149 3.73 18.03 3.87
CA ILE A 149 3.36 18.79 5.07
C ILE A 149 2.20 18.10 5.81
N LEU A 150 1.20 17.61 5.07
CA LEU A 150 0.08 16.85 5.65
C LEU A 150 0.59 15.57 6.32
N ALA A 151 1.42 14.78 5.64
CA ALA A 151 2.02 13.57 6.19
C ALA A 151 2.81 13.87 7.47
N TRP A 152 3.66 14.90 7.48
CA TRP A 152 4.39 15.34 8.68
C TRP A 152 3.48 15.81 9.82
N THR A 153 2.31 16.38 9.51
CA THR A 153 1.35 16.77 10.54
C THR A 153 0.68 15.54 11.15
N LEU A 154 0.34 14.55 10.32
CA LEU A 154 -0.26 13.29 10.76
C LEU A 154 0.68 12.48 11.66
N THR A 155 2.01 12.59 11.50
CA THR A 155 2.95 11.89 12.40
C THR A 155 2.87 12.37 13.85
N LYS A 156 2.34 13.57 14.10
CA LYS A 156 2.17 14.12 15.45
C LYS A 156 0.91 13.59 16.16
N LEU A 157 0.04 12.87 15.46
CA LEU A 157 -1.24 12.39 15.99
C LEU A 157 -1.16 10.99 16.60
N SER A 158 -0.10 10.23 16.33
CA SER A 158 0.06 8.87 16.84
C SER A 158 1.53 8.46 16.88
N ASP A 159 1.96 7.96 18.04
CA ASP A 159 3.30 7.36 18.21
C ASP A 159 3.34 5.89 17.76
N ARG A 160 2.19 5.31 17.39
CA ARG A 160 2.06 3.89 17.03
C ARG A 160 2.20 3.68 15.52
N PHE A 161 3.43 3.72 15.03
CA PHE A 161 3.75 3.57 13.59
C PHE A 161 3.07 2.35 12.94
N LEU A 162 3.26 1.15 13.50
CA LEU A 162 2.76 -0.08 12.89
C LEU A 162 1.23 -0.10 12.77
N ALA A 163 0.53 0.38 13.81
CA ALA A 163 -0.93 0.44 13.80
C ALA A 163 -1.45 1.40 12.71
N VAL A 164 -0.85 2.60 12.62
CA VAL A 164 -1.21 3.59 11.59
C VAL A 164 -0.91 3.06 10.18
N ALA A 165 0.21 2.37 10.00
CA ALA A 165 0.57 1.76 8.72
C ALA A 165 -0.44 0.68 8.31
N LEU A 166 -0.79 -0.24 9.20
CA LEU A 166 -1.78 -1.30 8.92
C LEU A 166 -3.17 -0.74 8.63
N TRP A 167 -3.55 0.35 9.31
CA TRP A 167 -4.80 1.06 9.02
C TRP A 167 -4.80 1.63 7.59
N ALA A 168 -3.74 2.32 7.19
CA ALA A 168 -3.58 2.86 5.84
C ALA A 168 -3.57 1.74 4.78
N TYR A 169 -2.86 0.63 5.05
CA TYR A 169 -2.79 -0.52 4.16
C TYR A 169 -4.15 -1.22 4.02
N THR A 170 -4.92 -1.29 5.10
CA THR A 170 -6.28 -1.83 5.06
C THR A 170 -7.20 -0.92 4.26
N MET A 171 -7.11 0.40 4.47
CA MET A 171 -7.96 1.36 3.75
C MET A 171 -7.73 1.28 2.24
N TYR A 172 -6.47 1.23 1.84
CA TYR A 172 -6.09 1.09 0.44
C TYR A 172 -6.41 -0.32 -0.09
N GLY A 173 -5.91 -1.36 0.60
CA GLY A 173 -6.00 -2.75 0.15
C GLY A 173 -7.43 -3.28 0.15
N ALA A 174 -8.19 -3.12 1.23
CA ALA A 174 -9.58 -3.55 1.28
C ALA A 174 -10.50 -2.65 0.45
N GLY A 175 -10.16 -1.38 0.26
CA GLY A 175 -10.93 -0.47 -0.58
C GLY A 175 -10.76 -0.75 -2.08
N ILE A 176 -9.52 -0.81 -2.57
CA ILE A 176 -9.24 -0.78 -4.01
C ILE A 176 -9.08 -2.20 -4.59
N THR A 177 -8.38 -3.08 -3.88
CA THR A 177 -7.95 -4.37 -4.43
C THR A 177 -9.11 -5.26 -4.89
N PRO A 178 -10.24 -5.40 -4.16
CA PRO A 178 -11.36 -6.23 -4.63
C PRO A 178 -11.93 -5.75 -5.97
N SER A 179 -12.14 -4.45 -6.11
CA SER A 179 -12.66 -3.84 -7.34
C SER A 179 -11.67 -3.99 -8.50
N LEU A 180 -10.37 -3.79 -8.23
CA LEU A 180 -9.31 -3.92 -9.23
C LEU A 180 -9.20 -5.37 -9.73
N LEU A 181 -9.13 -6.35 -8.82
CA LEU A 181 -9.06 -7.75 -9.19
C LEU A 181 -10.31 -8.21 -9.95
N ALA A 182 -11.50 -7.75 -9.54
CA ALA A 182 -12.73 -8.07 -10.25
C ALA A 182 -12.76 -7.52 -11.68
N ALA A 183 -12.16 -6.35 -11.93
CA ALA A 183 -12.04 -5.82 -13.28
C ALA A 183 -11.25 -6.75 -14.23
N PHE A 184 -10.29 -7.53 -13.70
CA PHE A 184 -9.50 -8.49 -14.48
C PHE A 184 -10.09 -9.91 -14.47
N LEU A 185 -10.64 -10.35 -13.33
CA LEU A 185 -10.96 -11.75 -13.07
C LEU A 185 -12.46 -12.06 -13.14
N TRP A 186 -13.32 -11.04 -13.05
CA TRP A 186 -14.77 -11.24 -12.95
C TRP A 186 -15.53 -10.51 -14.07
N PRO A 187 -15.94 -11.22 -15.15
CA PRO A 187 -16.64 -10.63 -16.29
C PRO A 187 -17.94 -9.91 -15.97
N ARG A 188 -18.54 -10.19 -14.79
CA ARG A 188 -19.81 -9.60 -14.36
C ARG A 188 -19.63 -8.31 -13.55
N ALA A 189 -18.40 -7.92 -13.22
CA ALA A 189 -18.10 -6.71 -12.46
C ALA A 189 -18.63 -5.46 -13.17
N THR A 190 -19.33 -4.59 -12.43
CA THR A 190 -19.92 -3.35 -12.96
C THR A 190 -19.23 -2.13 -12.41
N LYS A 191 -19.35 -0.98 -13.09
CA LYS A 191 -18.84 0.31 -12.59
C LYS A 191 -19.46 0.66 -11.23
N GLN A 192 -20.76 0.45 -11.09
CA GLN A 192 -21.52 0.72 -9.87
C GLN A 192 -21.03 -0.19 -8.72
N GLY A 193 -20.83 -1.48 -9.00
CA GLY A 193 -20.28 -2.42 -8.02
C GLY A 193 -18.86 -2.07 -7.59
N ALA A 194 -18.00 -1.67 -8.52
CA ALA A 194 -16.65 -1.23 -8.21
C ALA A 194 -16.62 0.01 -7.30
N VAL A 195 -17.47 1.01 -7.57
CA VAL A 195 -17.60 2.21 -6.73
C VAL A 195 -18.15 1.86 -5.35
N ALA A 196 -19.20 1.04 -5.28
CA ALA A 196 -19.80 0.61 -4.01
C ALA A 196 -18.80 -0.16 -3.14
N SER A 197 -18.01 -1.04 -3.75
CA SER A 197 -16.92 -1.79 -3.13
C SER A 197 -15.86 -0.89 -2.51
N ILE A 198 -15.37 0.11 -3.27
CA ILE A 198 -14.35 1.07 -2.79
C ILE A 198 -14.91 1.89 -1.64
N ALA A 199 -16.10 2.48 -1.81
CA ALA A 199 -16.73 3.29 -0.79
C ALA A 199 -16.97 2.49 0.51
N THR A 200 -17.45 1.24 0.38
CA THR A 200 -17.71 0.37 1.53
C THR A 200 -16.43 -0.02 2.24
N GLY A 201 -15.39 -0.44 1.51
CA GLY A 201 -14.10 -0.82 2.11
C GLY A 201 -13.45 0.33 2.89
N ILE A 202 -13.41 1.54 2.31
CA ILE A 202 -12.86 2.73 2.98
C ILE A 202 -13.71 3.12 4.20
N THR A 203 -15.04 3.18 4.04
CA THR A 203 -15.94 3.61 5.12
C THR A 203 -15.90 2.64 6.29
N LEU A 204 -15.90 1.33 6.03
CA LEU A 204 -15.77 0.34 7.10
C LEU A 204 -14.40 0.40 7.75
N THR A 205 -13.32 0.65 6.99
CA THR A 205 -11.99 0.79 7.58
C THR A 205 -11.92 1.97 8.54
N ILE A 206 -12.48 3.12 8.17
CA ILE A 206 -12.49 4.31 9.05
C ILE A 206 -13.45 4.09 10.23
N GLY A 207 -14.67 3.63 9.96
CA GLY A 207 -15.70 3.44 10.97
C GLY A 207 -15.32 2.40 12.03
N TRP A 208 -14.67 1.31 11.63
CA TRP A 208 -14.29 0.23 12.55
C TRP A 208 -13.14 0.63 13.48
N GLU A 209 -12.18 1.43 13.00
CA GLU A 209 -11.11 1.98 13.86
C GLU A 209 -11.63 3.03 14.85
N LEU A 210 -12.62 3.83 14.45
CA LEU A 210 -13.21 4.84 15.32
C LEU A 210 -14.17 4.24 16.34
N HIS A 211 -14.94 3.22 15.95
CA HIS A 211 -15.98 2.61 16.77
C HIS A 211 -16.15 1.12 16.44
N PRO A 212 -15.32 0.22 16.99
CA PRO A 212 -15.44 -1.20 16.73
C PRO A 212 -16.72 -1.76 17.37
N LEU A 213 -17.62 -2.29 16.55
CA LEU A 213 -18.91 -2.84 17.00
C LEU A 213 -18.75 -4.19 17.72
N VAL A 214 -17.73 -4.96 17.36
CA VAL A 214 -17.42 -6.25 17.98
C VAL A 214 -15.95 -6.25 18.42
N PRO A 215 -15.68 -6.24 19.73
CA PRO A 215 -14.32 -6.29 20.25
C PRO A 215 -13.57 -7.54 19.77
N GLY A 216 -12.29 -7.37 19.42
CA GLY A 216 -11.42 -8.47 19.00
C GLY A 216 -11.56 -8.88 17.53
N ILE A 217 -12.26 -8.12 16.69
CA ILE A 217 -12.23 -8.29 15.23
C ILE A 217 -11.37 -7.21 14.58
N ASP A 218 -10.28 -7.63 13.94
CA ASP A 218 -9.42 -6.72 13.19
C ASP A 218 -10.15 -6.12 11.98
N THR A 219 -9.93 -4.83 11.76
CA THR A 219 -10.57 -4.00 10.74
C THR A 219 -10.48 -4.58 9.33
N VAL A 220 -9.36 -5.22 8.99
CA VAL A 220 -9.13 -5.79 7.65
C VAL A 220 -10.18 -6.84 7.28
N TYR A 221 -10.65 -7.65 8.23
CA TYR A 221 -11.66 -8.66 7.96
C TYR A 221 -12.99 -8.03 7.59
N VAL A 222 -13.41 -7.02 8.35
CA VAL A 222 -14.69 -6.36 8.14
C VAL A 222 -14.67 -5.52 6.86
N ALA A 223 -13.60 -4.76 6.66
CA ALA A 223 -13.45 -3.93 5.47
C ALA A 223 -13.40 -4.78 4.19
N LEU A 224 -12.64 -5.89 4.20
CA LEU A 224 -12.54 -6.76 3.03
C LEU A 224 -13.86 -7.47 2.73
N LEU A 225 -14.51 -8.05 3.75
CA LEU A 225 -15.81 -8.72 3.58
C LEU A 225 -16.87 -7.74 3.09
N GLY A 226 -16.94 -6.54 3.68
CA GLY A 226 -17.86 -5.49 3.26
C GLY A 226 -17.62 -5.02 1.83
N SER A 227 -16.35 -4.79 1.46
CA SER A 227 -15.98 -4.42 0.09
C SER A 227 -16.40 -5.49 -0.93
N VAL A 228 -16.05 -6.77 -0.69
CA VAL A 228 -16.40 -7.88 -1.59
C VAL A 228 -17.91 -8.10 -1.67
N THR A 229 -18.62 -8.02 -0.55
CA THR A 229 -20.09 -8.18 -0.54
C THR A 229 -20.79 -7.03 -1.27
N ALA A 230 -20.34 -5.79 -1.09
CA ALA A 230 -20.84 -4.65 -1.86
C ALA A 230 -20.54 -4.80 -3.35
N LEU A 231 -19.33 -5.23 -3.70
CA LEU A 231 -18.93 -5.49 -5.09
C LEU A 231 -19.85 -6.49 -5.78
N VAL A 232 -20.06 -7.64 -5.13
CA VAL A 232 -20.85 -8.74 -5.66
C VAL A 232 -22.33 -8.35 -5.69
N GLY A 233 -22.87 -7.88 -4.57
CA GLY A 233 -24.28 -7.53 -4.44
C GLY A 233 -24.71 -6.45 -5.44
N VAL A 234 -23.97 -5.34 -5.51
CA VAL A 234 -24.32 -4.24 -6.43
C VAL A 234 -24.07 -4.62 -7.88
N SER A 235 -23.02 -5.38 -8.19
CA SER A 235 -22.80 -5.83 -9.58
C SER A 235 -23.91 -6.76 -10.06
N LEU A 236 -24.39 -7.67 -9.22
CA LEU A 236 -25.52 -8.55 -9.57
C LEU A 236 -26.84 -7.80 -9.67
N ALA A 237 -27.04 -6.76 -8.85
CA ALA A 237 -28.26 -5.94 -8.84
C ALA A 237 -28.33 -4.88 -9.95
N THR A 238 -27.21 -4.59 -10.63
CA THR A 238 -27.14 -3.59 -11.71
C THR A 238 -27.00 -4.25 -13.08
N PRO A 239 -27.36 -3.56 -14.18
CA PRO A 239 -27.24 -4.14 -15.52
C PRO A 239 -25.84 -4.69 -15.83
N PRO A 240 -25.72 -5.78 -16.60
CA PRO A 240 -24.43 -6.32 -17.00
C PRO A 240 -23.63 -5.28 -17.79
N PRO A 241 -22.28 -5.30 -17.68
CA PRO A 241 -21.44 -4.39 -18.43
C PRO A 241 -21.62 -4.62 -19.94
N GLU A 242 -21.74 -3.53 -20.71
CA GLU A 242 -22.00 -3.56 -22.16
C GLU A 242 -20.88 -4.25 -22.96
N HIS A 243 -19.66 -4.32 -22.40
CA HIS A 243 -18.50 -4.95 -23.02
C HIS A 243 -18.00 -6.10 -22.11
N GLY A 244 -18.61 -7.26 -22.25
CA GLY A 244 -18.24 -8.46 -21.49
C GLY A 244 -16.84 -8.97 -21.86
N GLY A 245 -15.86 -8.73 -20.99
CA GLY A 245 -14.83 -9.71 -20.62
C GLY A 245 -13.90 -10.27 -21.70
N ARG A 246 -13.70 -9.62 -22.83
CA ARG A 246 -12.53 -9.87 -23.69
C ARG A 246 -11.82 -8.55 -23.93
N LEU A 247 -10.67 -8.40 -23.27
CA LEU A 247 -9.57 -7.63 -23.84
C LEU A 247 -9.28 -8.28 -25.20
N GLU A 248 -9.95 -7.83 -26.25
CA GLU A 248 -9.45 -8.07 -27.59
C GLU A 248 -8.02 -7.54 -27.58
N ALA A 249 -7.06 -8.45 -27.74
CA ALA A 249 -5.69 -8.09 -28.00
C ALA A 249 -5.73 -7.15 -29.20
N SER A 250 -5.58 -5.85 -28.97
CA SER A 250 -5.44 -4.86 -30.03
C SER A 250 -4.28 -5.33 -30.89
N PRO A 251 -4.50 -5.71 -32.16
CA PRO A 251 -3.40 -6.03 -33.03
C PRO A 251 -2.80 -4.70 -33.48
N ARG A 252 -1.54 -4.49 -33.04
CA ARG A 252 -0.46 -3.65 -33.60
C ARG A 252 0.10 -2.63 -32.62
#